data_AF-Q06465-F1
#
_entry.id   AF-Q06465-F1
#
_cell.length_a   1.000
_cell.length_b   1.000
_cell.length_c   1.000
_cell.angle_alpha   90.00
_cell.angle_beta   90.00
_cell.angle_gamma   90.00
#
_symmetry.space_group_name_H-M   'P 1'
#
loop_
_entity.id
_entity.type
_entity.pdbx_description
1 polymer ?
#
loop_
_entity_poly.entity_id
_entity_poly.type
_entity_poly.pdbx_seq_one_letter_code
_entity_poly.pdbx_strand_id
1 'polypeptide(L)'
;MLTGISLMDKPVGGRGKKAPYQTTHIRVPLPVKDKVEQLIKEYRESGTNQNSSDSQQIISLEDAKLLSKKLLKSKTKNIESHAKLLTAIYGIQVSASDLL
;
A
#
# COMPACT_ATOMS: atom_id res chain seq x y z
N MET A 1 22.96 -27.07 -17.40
CA MET A 1 22.30 -26.33 -16.30
C MET A 1 22.12 -24.89 -16.76
N LEU A 2 20.89 -24.44 -16.95
CA LEU A 2 20.60 -23.05 -17.31
C LEU A 2 19.75 -22.44 -16.19
N THR A 3 20.28 -21.35 -15.65
CA THR A 3 19.91 -20.66 -14.42
C THR A 3 18.51 -20.06 -14.50
N GLY A 4 17.78 -20.19 -13.40
CA GLY A 4 16.40 -19.74 -13.24
C GLY A 4 16.23 -18.25 -13.52
N ILE A 5 15.26 -17.94 -14.38
CA ILE A 5 14.71 -16.61 -14.57
C ILE A 5 13.92 -16.27 -13.30
N SER A 6 14.44 -15.33 -12.50
CA SER A 6 13.73 -14.76 -11.35
C SER A 6 12.39 -14.17 -11.81
N LEU A 7 11.28 -14.77 -11.39
CA LEU A 7 9.92 -14.45 -11.84
C LEU A 7 9.15 -13.55 -10.85
N MET A 8 9.82 -12.93 -9.87
CA MET A 8 9.18 -12.23 -8.74
C MET A 8 9.65 -10.78 -8.57
N ASP A 9 9.40 -9.90 -9.54
CA ASP A 9 9.43 -8.44 -9.33
C ASP A 9 8.29 -7.70 -10.05
N LYS A 10 7.29 -8.45 -10.52
CA LYS A 10 6.10 -7.84 -11.11
C LYS A 10 5.20 -7.40 -9.95
N PRO A 11 4.75 -6.13 -9.91
CA PRO A 11 3.83 -5.69 -8.86
C PRO A 11 2.61 -6.60 -8.86
N VAL A 12 2.38 -7.26 -7.73
CA VAL A 12 1.29 -8.24 -7.60
C VAL A 12 -0.02 -7.46 -7.65
N GLY A 13 -0.69 -7.52 -8.80
CA GLY A 13 -2.04 -6.97 -8.96
C GLY A 13 -3.03 -7.75 -8.09
N GLY A 14 -3.86 -7.03 -7.34
CA GLY A 14 -4.94 -7.59 -6.52
C GLY A 14 -6.28 -6.90 -6.80
N ARG A 15 -7.39 -7.45 -6.28
CA ARG A 15 -8.72 -6.83 -6.39
C ARG A 15 -8.67 -5.39 -5.87
N GLY A 16 -8.97 -4.42 -6.74
CA GLY A 16 -8.98 -2.99 -6.41
C GLY A 16 -7.66 -2.24 -6.64
N LYS A 17 -6.56 -2.94 -6.98
CA LYS A 17 -5.30 -2.29 -7.38
C LYS A 17 -5.28 -2.11 -8.89
N LYS A 18 -5.68 -0.92 -9.35
CA LYS A 18 -5.57 -0.52 -10.77
C LYS A 18 -4.28 0.29 -10.95
N ALA A 19 -3.59 0.04 -12.06
CA ALA A 19 -2.51 0.92 -12.48
C ALA A 19 -3.07 2.32 -12.78
N PRO A 20 -2.28 3.41 -12.60
CA PRO A 20 -2.71 4.78 -12.88
C PRO A 20 -2.81 5.08 -14.39
N TYR A 21 -2.82 4.05 -15.22
CA TYR A 21 -2.91 4.12 -16.67
C TYR A 21 -3.79 2.98 -17.19
N GLN A 22 -4.39 3.18 -18.35
CA GLN A 22 -5.20 2.16 -19.01
C GLN A 22 -4.29 1.05 -19.56
N THR A 23 -4.70 -0.20 -19.35
CA THR A 23 -3.99 -1.37 -19.88
C THR A 23 -4.70 -1.87 -21.14
N THR A 24 -3.94 -2.21 -22.17
CA THR A 24 -4.44 -2.81 -23.42
C THR A 24 -3.63 -4.07 -23.75
N HIS A 25 -4.20 -4.97 -24.56
CA HIS A 25 -3.52 -6.17 -25.04
C HIS A 25 -3.12 -5.99 -26.51
N ILE A 26 -1.84 -6.17 -26.81
CA ILE A 26 -1.28 -6.06 -28.17
C ILE A 26 -0.42 -7.29 -28.42
N ARG A 27 -0.48 -7.83 -29.65
CA ARG A 27 0.41 -8.92 -30.09
C ARG A 27 1.70 -8.31 -30.64
N VAL A 28 2.83 -8.82 -30.19
CA VAL A 28 4.16 -8.31 -30.57
C VAL A 28 4.98 -9.47 -31.14
N PRO A 29 5.81 -9.25 -32.17
CA PRO A 29 6.77 -10.24 -32.63
C PRO A 29 7.70 -10.70 -31.50
N LEU A 30 7.95 -12.01 -31.43
CA LEU A 30 8.85 -12.65 -30.45
C LEU A 30 10.20 -11.92 -30.26
N PRO A 31 10.94 -11.51 -31.31
CA PRO A 31 12.27 -10.90 -31.12
C PRO A 31 12.24 -9.51 -30.47
N VAL A 32 11.06 -8.87 -30.35
CA VAL A 32 10.92 -7.51 -29.79
C VAL A 32 10.36 -7.55 -28.37
N LYS A 33 9.91 -8.72 -27.89
CA LYS A 33 9.27 -8.90 -26.58
C LYS A 33 10.12 -8.32 -25.44
N ASP A 34 11.40 -8.65 -25.39
CA ASP A 34 12.27 -8.23 -24.28
C ASP A 34 12.47 -6.71 -24.24
N LYS A 35 12.57 -6.07 -25.41
CA LYS A 35 12.67 -4.60 -25.53
C LYS A 35 11.40 -3.91 -25.04
N VAL A 36 10.23 -4.48 -25.36
CA VAL A 36 8.94 -3.94 -24.90
C VAL A 36 8.78 -4.13 -23.40
N GLU A 37 9.19 -5.27 -22.84
CA GLU A 37 9.18 -5.49 -21.39
C GLU A 37 10.08 -4.48 -20.66
N GLN A 38 11.24 -4.15 -21.22
CA GLN A 38 12.15 -3.15 -20.67
C GLN A 38 11.52 -1.74 -20.66
N LEU A 39 10.90 -1.31 -21.77
CA LEU A 39 10.22 -0.02 -21.85
C LEU A 39 9.07 0.10 -20.82
N ILE A 40 8.32 -0.98 -20.61
CA ILE A 40 7.25 -1.02 -19.61
C ILE A 40 7.84 -0.85 -18.19
N LYS A 41 9.00 -1.46 -17.92
CA LYS A 41 9.68 -1.35 -16.62
C LYS A 41 10.15 0.08 -16.38
N GLU A 42 10.85 0.68 -17.34
CA GLU A 42 11.33 2.06 -17.26
C GLU A 42 10.18 3.05 -17.04
N TYR A 43 9.07 2.88 -17.75
CA TYR A 43 7.88 3.72 -17.55
C TYR A 43 7.32 3.61 -16.12
N ARG A 44 7.23 2.40 -15.56
CA ARG A 44 6.75 2.21 -14.18
C ARG A 44 7.69 2.84 -13.15
N GLU A 45 8.99 2.67 -13.32
CA GLU A 45 10.00 3.25 -12.42
C GLU A 45 9.96 4.78 -12.47
N SER A 46 9.88 5.36 -13.66
CA SER A 46 9.77 6.82 -13.83
C SER A 46 8.51 7.42 -13.20
N GLY A 47 7.36 6.74 -13.31
CA GLY A 47 6.09 7.20 -12.74
C GLY A 47 5.98 7.09 -11.22
N THR A 48 6.80 6.24 -10.58
CA THR A 48 6.76 6.04 -9.11
C THR A 48 7.37 7.23 -8.36
N ASN A 49 8.24 8.00 -9.01
CA ASN A 49 8.89 9.18 -8.43
C ASN A 49 7.98 10.43 -8.35
N GLN A 50 6.79 10.43 -8.96
CA GLN A 50 5.90 11.60 -8.96
C GLN A 50 4.78 11.56 -7.91
N ASN A 51 4.55 10.43 -7.23
CA ASN A 51 3.44 10.28 -6.28
C ASN A 51 3.89 10.05 -4.82
N SER A 52 5.17 10.16 -4.51
CA SER A 52 5.73 9.91 -3.17
C SER A 52 5.94 11.18 -2.33
N SER A 53 5.25 12.28 -2.67
CA SER A 53 5.20 13.51 -1.87
C SER A 53 3.94 13.62 -1.01
N ASP A 54 3.34 12.51 -0.60
CA ASP A 54 2.57 12.52 0.65
C ASP A 54 3.58 12.26 1.77
N SER A 55 4.18 13.34 2.25
CA SER A 55 4.97 13.34 3.48
C SER A 55 4.17 12.59 4.55
N GLN A 56 4.70 11.45 4.99
CA GLN A 56 4.20 10.67 6.11
C GLN A 56 4.33 11.49 7.39
N GLN A 57 3.46 12.48 7.56
CA GLN A 57 3.33 13.17 8.83
C GLN A 57 2.61 12.19 9.75
N ILE A 58 3.35 11.65 10.71
CA ILE A 58 2.80 10.88 11.80
C ILE A 58 1.77 11.79 12.48
N ILE A 59 0.50 11.41 12.36
CA ILE A 59 -0.64 12.11 12.96
C ILE A 59 -0.40 12.20 14.47
N SER A 60 -0.83 13.28 15.12
CA SER A 60 -0.69 13.40 16.58
C SER A 60 -1.48 12.30 17.30
N LEU A 61 -1.06 11.90 18.50
CA LEU A 61 -1.75 10.87 19.29
C LEU A 61 -3.21 11.27 19.58
N GLU A 62 -3.45 12.56 19.82
CA GLU A 62 -4.76 13.14 20.11
C GLU A 62 -5.73 12.93 18.92
N ASP A 63 -5.26 13.27 17.72
CA ASP A 63 -6.05 13.14 16.49
C ASP A 63 -6.31 11.67 16.15
N ALA A 64 -5.34 10.80 16.40
CA ALA A 64 -5.49 9.36 16.22
C ALA A 64 -6.56 8.76 17.16
N LYS A 65 -6.60 9.22 18.42
CA LYS A 65 -7.67 8.85 19.37
C LYS A 65 -9.03 9.33 18.86
N LEU A 66 -9.14 10.57 18.40
CA LEU A 66 -10.41 11.12 17.90
C LEU A 66 -10.92 10.36 16.66
N LEU A 67 -10.03 10.03 15.72
CA LEU A 67 -10.37 9.22 14.54
C LEU A 67 -10.82 7.81 14.93
N SER A 68 -10.13 7.19 15.88
CA SER A 68 -10.52 5.86 16.36
C SER A 68 -11.90 5.87 17.04
N LYS A 69 -12.22 6.87 17.87
CA LYS A 69 -13.58 7.05 18.44
C LYS A 69 -14.65 7.21 17.36
N LYS A 70 -14.37 8.01 16.32
CA LYS A 70 -15.30 8.21 15.19
C LYS A 70 -15.60 6.90 14.45
N LEU A 71 -14.61 6.02 14.31
CA LEU A 71 -14.76 4.70 13.67
C LEU A 71 -15.45 3.68 14.59
N LEU A 72 -15.17 3.72 15.89
CA LEU A 72 -15.68 2.78 16.89
C LEU A 72 -17.14 3.04 17.30
N LYS A 73 -17.71 4.23 16.98
CA LYS A 73 -19.10 4.63 17.30
C LYS A 73 -20.19 3.57 17.05
N SER A 74 -19.99 2.64 16.12
CA SER A 74 -20.96 1.57 15.82
C SER A 74 -20.48 0.14 16.15
N LYS A 75 -19.20 -0.06 16.47
CA LYS A 75 -18.58 -1.41 16.60
C LYS A 75 -17.63 -1.48 17.79
N THR A 76 -18.22 -1.62 18.98
CA THR A 76 -17.50 -1.77 20.26
C THR A 76 -16.64 -3.05 20.34
N LYS A 77 -16.93 -4.06 19.51
CA LYS A 77 -16.19 -5.34 19.47
C LYS A 77 -14.73 -5.21 19.06
N ASN A 78 -14.33 -4.08 18.45
CA ASN A 78 -12.97 -3.89 17.93
C ASN A 78 -12.13 -2.91 18.77
N ILE A 79 -12.64 -2.42 19.91
CA ILE A 79 -11.96 -1.40 20.74
C ILE A 79 -10.56 -1.89 21.16
N GLU A 80 -10.43 -3.15 21.58
CA GLU A 80 -9.15 -3.74 21.97
C GLU A 80 -8.12 -3.78 20.83
N SER A 81 -8.56 -4.09 19.61
CA SER A 81 -7.69 -4.12 18.43
C SER A 81 -7.17 -2.72 18.08
N HIS A 82 -8.02 -1.69 18.21
CA HIS A 82 -7.60 -0.30 18.02
C HIS A 82 -6.64 0.17 19.12
N ALA A 83 -6.87 -0.20 20.38
CA ALA A 83 -5.97 0.13 21.48
C ALA A 83 -4.58 -0.52 21.30
N LYS A 84 -4.54 -1.80 20.90
CA LYS A 84 -3.29 -2.51 20.56
C LYS A 84 -2.55 -1.85 19.41
N LEU A 85 -3.27 -1.44 18.36
CA LEU A 85 -2.70 -0.75 17.21
C LEU A 85 -2.10 0.60 17.58
N LEU A 86 -2.82 1.43 18.34
CA LEU A 86 -2.30 2.73 18.80
C LEU A 86 -1.09 2.56 19.71
N THR A 87 -1.10 1.56 20.58
CA THR A 87 0.05 1.22 21.44
C THR A 87 1.27 0.81 20.60
N ALA A 88 1.08 0.03 19.55
CA ALA A 88 2.16 -0.40 18.65
C ALA A 88 2.74 0.76 17.82
N ILE A 89 1.92 1.73 17.40
CA ILE A 89 2.35 2.87 16.57
C ILE A 89 3.08 3.93 17.41
N TYR A 90 2.55 4.25 18.61
CA TYR A 90 3.05 5.38 19.42
C TYR A 90 3.92 4.96 20.62
N GLY A 91 4.03 3.66 20.92
CA GLY A 91 4.82 3.16 22.05
C GLY A 91 4.27 3.52 23.44
N ILE A 92 3.06 4.06 23.51
CA ILE A 92 2.38 4.49 24.75
C ILE A 92 1.20 3.54 25.00
N GLN A 93 1.03 3.09 26.25
CA GLN A 93 -0.14 2.27 26.61
C GLN A 93 -1.42 3.09 26.47
N VAL A 94 -2.25 2.76 25.49
CA VAL A 94 -3.60 3.32 25.32
C VAL A 94 -4.61 2.32 25.86
N SER A 95 -5.41 2.73 26.84
CA SER A 95 -6.42 1.88 27.47
C SER A 95 -7.73 1.89 26.67
N ALA A 96 -8.56 0.85 26.82
CA ALA A 96 -9.87 0.80 26.17
C ALA A 96 -10.80 1.94 26.62
N SER A 97 -10.63 2.44 27.85
CA SER A 97 -11.33 3.61 28.40
C SER A 97 -11.03 4.90 27.66
N ASP A 98 -9.83 5.04 27.07
CA ASP A 98 -9.45 6.24 26.31
C ASP A 98 -10.18 6.33 24.96
N LEU A 99 -10.76 5.20 24.51
CA LEU A 99 -11.38 5.03 23.20
C LEU A 99 -12.92 4.87 23.25
N LEU A 100 -13.50 4.91 24.45
CA LEU A 100 -14.94 5.02 24.71
C LEU A 100 -15.36 6.49 24.74
#